data_AF-A0A1G3XVG4-F1
#
_entry.id   AF-A0A1G3XVG4-F1
#
_cell.length_a   1.000
_cell.length_b   1.000
_cell.length_c   1.000
_cell.angle_alpha   90.00
_cell.angle_beta   90.00
_cell.angle_gamma   90.00
#
_symmetry.space_group_name_H-M   'P 1'
#
loop_
_entity.id
_entity.type
_entity.pdbx_description
1 polymer ?
#
loop_
_entity_poly.entity_id
_entity_poly.type
_entity_poly.pdbx_seq_one_letter_code
_entity_poly.pdbx_strand_id
1 'polypeptide(L)'
;MLKHKKLLGKDEFLTPDLALYEITNSVWKHQYILKDLENGLPYISILYDLVDSGAIKIVSPNEKILFRSYDIAARSKASIYDAIFIALALETNLELKTFDKQQTEIMLHETKLQ
;
A
#
# COMPACT_ATOMS: atom_id res chain seq x y z
N MET A 1 8.58 -19.74 3.45
CA MET A 1 9.77 -20.15 2.67
C MET A 1 10.34 -18.90 1.99
N LEU A 2 10.95 -18.00 2.77
CA LEU A 2 11.72 -16.84 2.32
C LEU A 2 12.96 -16.72 3.21
N LYS A 3 13.88 -17.69 3.09
CA LYS A 3 15.11 -17.76 3.92
C LYS A 3 16.25 -16.86 3.44
N HIS A 4 16.03 -16.02 2.44
CA HIS A 4 17.08 -15.20 1.84
C HIS A 4 16.65 -13.75 1.71
N LYS A 5 16.94 -12.98 2.78
CA LYS A 5 16.91 -11.50 2.84
C LYS A 5 17.73 -10.79 1.73
N LYS A 6 18.40 -11.57 0.88
CA LYS A 6 19.35 -11.14 -0.16
C LYS A 6 18.68 -10.84 -1.51
N LEU A 7 17.42 -11.23 -1.71
CA LEU A 7 16.67 -11.00 -2.96
C LEU A 7 15.91 -9.67 -2.98
N LEU A 8 15.61 -9.13 -1.81
CA LEU A 8 15.05 -7.79 -1.65
C LEU A 8 16.26 -6.87 -1.44
N GLY A 9 16.32 -5.77 -2.19
CA GLY A 9 17.38 -4.77 -2.03
C GLY A 9 17.47 -4.28 -0.58
N LYS A 10 18.45 -3.42 -0.28
CA LYS A 10 18.50 -2.73 1.03
C LYS A 10 17.29 -1.81 1.30
N ASP A 11 16.35 -1.74 0.37
CA ASP A 11 15.21 -0.85 0.42
C ASP A 11 14.13 -1.46 1.31
N GLU A 12 13.80 -0.76 2.39
CA GLU A 12 12.68 -1.07 3.27
C GLU A 12 11.41 -0.42 2.70
N PHE A 13 10.36 -1.21 2.48
CA PHE A 13 9.07 -0.69 1.99
C PHE A 13 8.15 -0.37 3.16
N LEU A 14 7.44 0.75 3.08
CA LEU A 14 6.40 1.13 4.04
C LEU A 14 5.03 1.10 3.37
N THR A 15 4.03 0.62 4.08
CA THR A 15 2.64 0.61 3.59
C THR A 15 1.65 0.75 4.74
N PRO A 16 0.47 1.38 4.54
CA PRO A 16 -0.61 1.31 5.52
C PRO A 16 -1.09 -0.13 5.70
N ASP A 17 -1.61 -0.44 6.89
CA ASP A 17 -2.30 -1.72 7.17
C ASP A 17 -3.44 -2.03 6.20
N LEU A 18 -4.07 -1.00 5.64
CA LEU A 18 -5.05 -1.08 4.55
C LEU A 18 -4.60 -1.99 3.39
N ALA A 19 -3.32 -1.93 3.01
CA ALA A 19 -2.80 -2.72 1.89
C ALA A 19 -2.90 -4.23 2.12
N LEU A 20 -2.86 -4.69 3.38
CA LEU A 20 -3.05 -6.11 3.70
C LEU A 20 -4.45 -6.57 3.28
N TYR A 21 -5.46 -5.74 3.55
CA TYR A 21 -6.83 -6.03 3.18
C TYR A 21 -7.04 -5.93 1.66
N GLU A 22 -6.44 -4.93 1.00
CA GLU A 22 -6.57 -4.76 -0.46
C GLU A 22 -5.90 -5.90 -1.25
N ILE A 23 -4.71 -6.32 -0.85
CA ILE A 23 -3.99 -7.45 -1.47
C ILE A 23 -4.78 -8.73 -1.23
N THR A 24 -5.23 -8.99 0.01
CA THR A 24 -6.02 -10.19 0.34
C THR A 24 -7.35 -10.22 -0.42
N ASN A 25 -8.04 -9.07 -0.53
CA ASN A 25 -9.26 -8.94 -1.32
C ASN A 25 -9.01 -9.18 -2.81
N SER A 26 -7.86 -8.75 -3.34
CA SER A 26 -7.49 -9.00 -4.74
C SER A 26 -7.28 -10.49 -4.99
N VAL A 27 -6.54 -11.19 -4.11
CA VAL A 27 -6.38 -12.65 -4.17
C VAL A 27 -7.74 -13.36 -4.08
N TRP A 28 -8.61 -12.93 -3.17
CA TRP A 28 -9.96 -13.46 -3.04
C TRP A 28 -10.80 -13.27 -4.32
N LYS A 29 -10.73 -12.09 -4.95
CA LYS A 29 -11.43 -11.81 -6.22
C LYS A 29 -10.94 -12.73 -7.32
N HIS A 30 -9.63 -12.92 -7.47
CA HIS A 30 -9.05 -13.85 -8.45
C HIS A 30 -9.56 -15.28 -8.24
N GLN A 31 -9.58 -15.75 -6.99
CA GLN A 31 -10.03 -17.11 -6.69
C GLN A 31 -11.54 -17.32 -6.86
N TYR A 32 -12.37 -16.42 -6.32
CA TYR A 32 -13.81 -16.68 -6.17
C TYR A 32 -14.70 -15.92 -7.15
N ILE A 33 -14.26 -14.77 -7.65
CA ILE A 33 -15.04 -13.93 -8.57
C ILE A 33 -14.62 -14.20 -10.02
N LEU A 34 -13.33 -14.04 -10.31
CA LEU A 34 -12.77 -14.25 -11.65
C LEU A 34 -12.54 -15.73 -11.95
N LYS A 35 -12.31 -16.55 -10.90
CA LYS A 35 -12.06 -17.99 -10.99
C LYS A 35 -10.84 -18.31 -11.87
N ASP A 36 -9.88 -17.41 -11.90
CA ASP A 36 -8.60 -17.55 -12.62
C ASP A 36 -7.45 -17.97 -11.71
N LEU A 37 -7.74 -18.19 -10.42
CA LEU A 37 -6.81 -18.69 -9.43
C LEU A 37 -7.41 -19.88 -8.65
N GLU A 38 -6.71 -21.01 -8.62
CA GLU A 38 -7.20 -22.22 -7.95
C GLU A 38 -7.11 -22.13 -6.41
N ASN A 39 -5.99 -21.63 -5.89
CA ASN A 39 -5.75 -21.52 -4.45
C ASN A 39 -4.98 -20.22 -4.13
N GLY A 40 -5.65 -19.30 -3.41
CA GLY A 40 -5.08 -18.02 -3.00
C GLY A 40 -4.20 -18.07 -1.74
N LEU A 41 -4.31 -19.09 -0.89
CA LEU A 41 -3.61 -19.15 0.40
C LEU A 41 -2.07 -19.06 0.28
N PRO A 42 -1.41 -19.68 -0.72
CA PRO A 42 0.04 -19.51 -0.90
C PRO A 42 0.46 -18.06 -1.15
N TYR A 43 -0.33 -17.27 -1.86
CA TYR A 43 -0.04 -15.86 -2.15
C TYR A 43 -0.16 -15.01 -0.87
N ILE A 44 -1.20 -15.28 -0.07
CA ILE A 44 -1.36 -14.64 1.24
C ILE A 44 -0.20 -15.02 2.17
N SER A 45 0.26 -16.28 2.15
CA SER A 45 1.43 -16.70 2.95
C SER A 45 2.72 -16.00 2.51
N ILE A 46 2.92 -15.75 1.21
CA ILE A 46 4.07 -14.96 0.71
C ILE A 46 4.00 -13.52 1.21
N LEU A 47 2.82 -12.90 1.19
CA LEU A 47 2.62 -11.55 1.75
C LEU A 47 3.03 -11.52 3.24
N TYR A 48 2.58 -12.49 4.03
CA TYR A 48 2.97 -12.58 5.44
C TYR A 48 4.47 -12.81 5.63
N ASP A 49 5.10 -13.69 4.85
CA ASP A 49 6.55 -13.90 4.90
C ASP A 49 7.34 -12.58 4.63
N LEU A 50 6.82 -11.70 3.74
CA LEU A 50 7.43 -10.38 3.48
C LEU A 50 7.28 -9.41 4.65
N VAL A 51 6.15 -9.45 5.35
CA VAL A 51 5.93 -8.66 6.57
C VAL A 51 6.80 -9.17 7.71
N ASP A 52 6.79 -10.47 7.98
CA ASP A 52 7.55 -11.11 9.06
C ASP A 52 9.07 -10.96 8.88
N SER A 53 9.55 -10.99 7.62
CA SER A 53 10.96 -10.75 7.32
C SER A 53 11.40 -9.29 7.50
N GLY A 54 10.45 -8.37 7.71
CA GLY A 54 10.68 -6.93 7.81
C GLY A 54 10.94 -6.26 6.46
N ALA A 55 10.73 -6.96 5.34
CA ALA A 55 10.88 -6.36 4.02
C ALA A 55 9.77 -5.34 3.72
N ILE A 56 8.57 -5.58 4.25
CA ILE A 56 7.45 -4.65 4.23
C ILE A 56 7.10 -4.29 5.66
N LYS A 57 7.28 -3.02 6.02
CA LYS A 57 6.87 -2.47 7.30
C LYS A 57 5.44 -1.95 7.21
N ILE A 58 4.57 -2.55 8.01
CA ILE A 58 3.17 -2.13 8.14
C ILE A 58 3.09 -0.95 9.10
N VAL A 59 2.36 0.09 8.70
CA VAL A 59 2.12 1.29 9.49
C VAL A 59 0.62 1.42 9.73
N SER A 60 0.19 1.41 10.99
CA SER A 60 -1.17 1.85 11.32
C SER A 60 -1.22 3.39 11.31
N PRO A 61 -2.14 4.00 10.54
CA PRO A 61 -2.25 5.45 10.45
C PRO A 61 -2.50 6.09 11.82
N ASN A 62 -1.71 7.12 12.15
CA ASN A 62 -1.98 7.97 13.30
C ASN A 62 -2.93 9.12 12.91
N GLU A 63 -3.33 9.94 13.90
CA GLU A 63 -4.23 11.09 13.68
C GLU A 63 -3.72 12.03 12.58
N LYS A 64 -2.42 12.33 12.56
CA LYS A 64 -1.80 13.22 11.55
C LYS A 64 -1.97 12.67 10.13
N ILE A 65 -1.69 11.38 9.93
CA ILE A 65 -1.86 10.72 8.63
C ILE A 65 -3.35 10.70 8.25
N LEU A 66 -4.25 10.41 9.19
CA LEU A 66 -5.68 10.38 8.93
C LEU A 66 -6.22 11.75 8.52
N PHE A 67 -5.89 12.81 9.25
CA PHE A 67 -6.32 14.18 8.90
C PHE A 67 -5.78 14.60 7.54
N ARG A 68 -4.50 14.34 7.27
CA ARG A 68 -3.91 14.64 5.97
C ARG A 68 -4.57 13.83 4.85
N SER A 69 -4.87 12.55 5.07
CA SER A 69 -5.55 11.71 4.08
C SER A 69 -6.96 12.21 3.77
N TYR A 70 -7.70 12.66 4.80
CA TYR A 70 -9.03 13.24 4.63
C TYR A 70 -8.99 14.53 3.81
N ASP A 71 -8.05 15.42 4.12
CA ASP A 71 -7.85 16.67 3.39
C ASP A 71 -7.47 16.44 1.92
N ILE A 72 -6.57 15.49 1.65
CA ILE A 72 -6.20 15.10 0.28
C ILE A 72 -7.42 14.56 -0.45
N ALA A 73 -8.14 13.60 0.14
CA ALA A 73 -9.34 13.00 -0.45
C ALA A 73 -10.40 14.05 -0.82
N ALA A 74 -10.64 15.02 0.08
CA ALA A 74 -11.60 16.09 -0.14
C ALA A 74 -11.22 17.00 -1.31
N ARG A 75 -9.93 17.37 -1.45
CA ARG A 75 -9.45 18.25 -2.53
C ARG A 75 -9.35 17.53 -3.88
N SER A 76 -8.90 16.28 -3.88
CA SER A 76 -8.63 15.52 -5.11
C SER A 76 -9.82 14.69 -5.60
N LYS A 77 -10.90 14.60 -4.82
CA LYS A 77 -12.05 13.72 -5.07
C LYS A 77 -11.64 12.24 -5.19
N ALA A 78 -10.58 11.84 -4.49
CA ALA A 78 -10.17 10.45 -4.35
C ALA A 78 -10.86 9.80 -3.14
N SER A 79 -10.85 8.46 -3.08
CA SER A 79 -11.31 7.75 -1.89
C SER A 79 -10.33 7.96 -0.72
N ILE A 80 -10.81 7.77 0.51
CA ILE A 80 -9.91 7.77 1.69
C ILE A 80 -8.88 6.65 1.60
N TYR A 81 -9.23 5.54 0.95
CA TYR A 81 -8.36 4.40 0.73
C TYR A 81 -7.17 4.77 -0.16
N ASP A 82 -7.39 5.56 -1.22
CA ASP A 82 -6.31 6.05 -2.07
C ASP A 82 -5.47 7.13 -1.38
N ALA A 83 -6.14 8.06 -0.72
CA ALA A 83 -5.47 9.21 -0.11
C ALA A 83 -4.54 8.84 1.04
N ILE A 84 -4.77 7.71 1.72
CA ILE A 84 -3.94 7.31 2.86
C ILE A 84 -2.53 6.86 2.46
N PHE A 85 -2.37 6.27 1.27
CA PHE A 85 -1.05 5.95 0.71
C PHE A 85 -0.27 7.23 0.40
N ILE A 86 -0.94 8.22 -0.19
CA ILE A 86 -0.36 9.52 -0.54
C ILE A 86 0.04 10.26 0.75
N ALA A 87 -0.85 10.31 1.74
CA ALA A 87 -0.57 10.93 3.02
C ALA A 87 0.62 10.27 3.73
N LEU A 88 0.68 8.93 3.76
CA LEU A 88 1.81 8.22 4.36
C LEU A 88 3.12 8.57 3.66
N ALA A 89 3.15 8.57 2.33
CA ALA A 89 4.35 8.92 1.55
C ALA A 89 4.82 10.35 1.85
N LEU A 90 3.91 11.32 1.86
CA LEU A 90 4.23 12.72 2.17
C LEU A 90 4.69 12.93 3.63
N GLU A 91 4.09 12.23 4.59
CA GLU A 91 4.44 12.33 6.01
C GLU A 91 5.78 11.67 6.35
N THR A 92 6.18 10.67 5.57
CA THR A 92 7.44 9.94 5.74
C THR A 92 8.55 10.44 4.80
N ASN A 93 8.25 11.39 3.92
CA ASN A 93 9.15 11.88 2.86
C ASN A 93 9.70 10.73 1.99
N LEU A 94 8.82 9.79 1.64
CA LEU A 94 9.12 8.64 0.77
C LEU A 94 8.44 8.80 -0.59
N GLU A 95 8.99 8.12 -1.59
CA GLU A 95 8.34 8.03 -2.89
C GLU A 95 7.15 7.06 -2.85
N LEU A 96 6.00 7.50 -3.37
CA LEU A 96 4.86 6.61 -3.57
C LEU A 96 5.07 5.72 -4.79
N LYS A 97 5.11 4.40 -4.59
CA LYS A 97 5.10 3.40 -5.68
C LYS A 97 3.67 2.89 -5.86
N THR A 98 3.06 3.25 -6.97
CA THR A 98 1.69 2.85 -7.31
C THR A 98 1.54 2.62 -8.80
N PHE A 99 0.66 1.70 -9.19
CA PHE A 99 0.21 1.54 -10.57
C PHE A 99 -1.07 2.34 -10.86
N ASP A 100 -1.65 2.97 -9.84
CA ASP A 100 -2.81 3.84 -9.98
C ASP A 100 -2.36 5.22 -10.52
N LYS A 101 -2.85 5.56 -11.71
CA LYS A 101 -2.54 6.85 -12.36
C LYS A 101 -3.11 8.03 -11.59
N GLN A 102 -4.30 7.89 -11.01
CA GLN A 102 -4.92 8.94 -10.21
C GLN A 102 -4.07 9.23 -8.97
N GLN A 103 -3.61 8.19 -8.25
CA GLN A 103 -2.70 8.39 -7.11
C GLN A 103 -1.39 9.08 -7.52
N THR A 104 -0.83 8.71 -8.68
CA THR A 104 0.39 9.33 -9.21
C THR A 104 0.19 10.82 -9.50
N GLU A 105 -0.92 11.18 -10.16
CA GLU A 105 -1.27 12.57 -10.49
C GLU A 105 -1.46 13.42 -9.23
N ILE A 106 -2.16 12.87 -8.23
CA ILE A 106 -2.38 13.55 -6.95
C ILE A 106 -1.06 13.75 -6.20
N MET A 107 -0.19 12.73 -6.16
CA MET A 107 1.13 12.85 -5.50
C MET A 107 1.99 13.94 -6.14
N LEU A 108 2.01 14.04 -7.48
CA LEU A 108 2.72 15.09 -8.21
C LEU A 108 2.15 16.49 -7.92
N HIS A 109 0.85 16.60 -7.71
CA HIS A 109 0.21 17.86 -7.34
C HIS A 109 0.55 18.27 -5.89
N GLU A 110 0.41 17.35 -4.93
CA GLU A 110 0.67 17.61 -3.51
C GLU A 110 2.14 17.95 -3.25
N THR A 111 3.09 17.33 -3.96
CA THR A 111 4.53 17.63 -3.83
C THR A 111 4.86 19.06 -4.28
N LYS A 112 4.07 19.67 -5.17
CA LYS A 112 4.25 21.06 -5.63
C LYS A 112 3.68 22.11 -4.66
N LEU A 113 2.83 21.69 -3.73
CA LEU A 113 2.18 22.56 -2.74
C LEU A 113 2.95 22.64 -1.41
N GLN A 114 3.98 21.81 -1.23
CA GLN A 114 4.90 21.82 -0.10
C GLN A 114 6.01 22.84 -0.29
#